data_AF-A0AAD9FZY0-F1
#
_entry.id   AF-A0AAD9FZY0-F1
#
_cell.length_a   1.000
_cell.length_b   1.000
_cell.length_c   1.000
_cell.angle_alpha   90.00
_cell.angle_beta   90.00
_cell.angle_gamma   90.00
#
_symmetry.space_group_name_H-M   'P 1'
#
loop_
_entity.id
_entity.type
_entity.pdbx_description
1 polymer ?
#
loop_
_entity_poly.entity_id
_entity_poly.type
_entity_poly.pdbx_seq_one_letter_code
_entity_poly.pdbx_strand_id
1 'polypeptide(L)'
;MSPLLELPSELLELNVCQYLDVKGVSQLSLVSRRLQKDITSCSHLWETLVTRYFGYVNKPLMNQRSGRRNGSRETTGVRWRAVFAAVWRDLEALSPVTLQESGVLQVYNQKNYPLLLQPREVQIRQEIVLMKGLQRIPTSLKLIQLYAEVIRQTHLVPRMNAASTARALRTLAL
;
A
#
# COMPACT_ATOMS: atom_id res chain seq x y z
N MET A 1 -25.45 -25.31 -13.16
CA MET A 1 -24.36 -25.27 -12.17
C MET A 1 -23.27 -24.39 -12.75
N SER A 2 -23.01 -23.22 -12.15
CA SER A 2 -22.05 -22.27 -12.72
C SER A 2 -20.63 -22.77 -12.45
N PRO A 3 -19.85 -23.18 -13.47
CA PRO A 3 -18.55 -23.83 -13.30
C PRO A 3 -17.55 -22.99 -12.50
N LEU A 4 -17.73 -21.66 -12.49
CA LEU A 4 -16.92 -20.71 -11.72
C LEU A 4 -17.01 -20.88 -10.19
N LEU A 5 -18.08 -21.48 -9.67
CA LEU A 5 -18.26 -21.70 -8.22
C LEU A 5 -17.59 -22.98 -7.72
N GLU A 6 -17.14 -23.83 -8.62
CA GLU A 6 -16.43 -25.08 -8.33
C GLU A 6 -14.91 -24.92 -8.44
N LEU A 7 -14.42 -23.78 -8.93
CA LEU A 7 -12.99 -23.51 -9.01
C LEU A 7 -12.39 -23.27 -7.61
N PRO A 8 -11.21 -23.85 -7.33
CA PRO A 8 -10.36 -23.43 -6.21
C PRO A 8 -10.10 -21.93 -6.25
N SER A 9 -10.05 -21.31 -5.07
CA SER A 9 -9.81 -19.86 -4.91
C SER A 9 -8.52 -19.38 -5.58
N GLU A 10 -7.48 -20.22 -5.60
CA GLU A 10 -6.19 -19.96 -6.26
C GLU A 10 -6.32 -19.88 -7.79
N LEU A 11 -7.16 -20.74 -8.38
CA LEU A 11 -7.39 -20.73 -9.83
C LEU A 11 -8.35 -19.61 -10.24
N LEU A 12 -9.27 -19.21 -9.37
CA LEU A 12 -10.10 -18.02 -9.59
C LEU A 12 -9.25 -16.75 -9.60
N GLU A 13 -8.29 -16.65 -8.69
CA GLU A 13 -7.34 -15.54 -8.62
C GLU A 13 -6.49 -15.44 -9.90
N LEU A 14 -5.79 -16.53 -10.25
CA LEU A 14 -4.86 -16.58 -11.37
C LEU A 14 -5.53 -16.54 -12.74
N ASN A 15 -6.71 -17.14 -12.91
CA ASN A 15 -7.28 -17.26 -14.26
C ASN A 15 -8.35 -16.21 -14.57
N VAL A 16 -8.96 -15.59 -13.56
CA VAL A 16 -10.11 -14.70 -13.77
C VAL A 16 -9.86 -13.33 -13.13
N CYS A 17 -9.59 -13.28 -11.83
CA CYS A 17 -9.55 -12.01 -11.10
C CYS A 17 -8.37 -11.11 -11.52
N GLN A 18 -7.21 -11.66 -11.91
CA GLN A 18 -6.07 -10.86 -12.36
C GLN A 18 -6.36 -10.04 -13.63
N TYR A 19 -7.28 -10.51 -14.47
CA TYR A 19 -7.64 -9.85 -15.73
C TYR A 19 -8.80 -8.86 -15.57
N LEU A 20 -9.50 -8.89 -14.43
CA LEU A 20 -10.65 -8.04 -14.17
C LEU A 20 -10.24 -6.71 -13.54
N ASP A 21 -10.90 -5.65 -13.99
CA ASP A 21 -10.86 -4.33 -13.35
C ASP A 21 -11.61 -4.35 -12.00
N VAL A 22 -11.38 -3.34 -11.16
CA VAL A 22 -12.01 -3.22 -9.83
C VAL A 22 -13.54 -3.34 -9.89
N LYS A 23 -14.15 -2.80 -10.94
CA LYS A 23 -15.60 -2.92 -11.19
C LYS A 23 -16.01 -4.38 -11.45
N GLY A 24 -15.25 -5.09 -12.28
CA GLY A 24 -15.51 -6.51 -12.58
C GLY A 24 -15.31 -7.40 -11.35
N VAL A 25 -14.24 -7.18 -10.58
CA VAL A 25 -14.00 -7.88 -9.32
C VAL A 25 -15.12 -7.60 -8.31
N SER A 26 -15.58 -6.36 -8.20
CA SER A 26 -16.68 -5.98 -7.31
C SER A 26 -17.98 -6.67 -7.71
N GLN A 27 -18.32 -6.67 -9.01
CA GLN A 27 -19.50 -7.37 -9.53
C GLN A 27 -19.43 -8.87 -9.27
N LEU A 28 -18.26 -9.50 -9.52
CA LEU A 28 -18.06 -10.92 -9.27
C LEU A 28 -18.21 -11.28 -7.77
N SER A 29 -17.79 -10.38 -6.88
CA SER A 29 -17.98 -10.54 -5.43
C SER A 29 -19.44 -10.50 -4.99
N LEU A 30 -20.34 -9.90 -5.79
CA LEU A 30 -21.78 -9.85 -5.49
C LEU A 30 -22.53 -11.11 -5.96
N VAL A 31 -21.92 -11.95 -6.80
CA VAL A 31 -22.57 -13.14 -7.38
C VAL A 31 -22.77 -14.24 -6.35
N SER A 32 -21.85 -14.40 -5.38
CA SER A 32 -21.93 -15.44 -4.35
C SER A 32 -21.19 -15.04 -3.09
N ARG A 33 -21.71 -15.43 -1.92
CA ARG A 33 -21.05 -15.23 -0.62
C ARG A 33 -19.69 -15.94 -0.54
N ARG A 34 -19.52 -17.07 -1.23
CA ARG A 34 -18.24 -17.79 -1.29
C ARG A 34 -17.19 -16.97 -2.06
N LEU A 35 -17.54 -16.55 -3.28
CA LEU A 35 -16.70 -15.66 -4.10
C LEU A 35 -16.39 -14.34 -3.39
N GLN A 36 -17.38 -13.78 -2.69
CA GLN A 36 -17.17 -12.61 -1.85
C GLN A 36 -16.08 -12.88 -0.80
N LYS A 37 -16.20 -13.97 -0.04
CA LYS A 37 -15.20 -14.31 0.98
C LYS A 37 -13.81 -14.50 0.36
N ASP A 38 -13.72 -15.21 -0.77
CA ASP A 38 -12.45 -15.52 -1.44
C ASP A 38 -11.78 -14.28 -2.04
N ILE A 39 -12.54 -13.41 -2.72
CA ILE A 39 -12.03 -12.13 -3.22
C ILE A 39 -11.58 -11.23 -2.07
N THR A 40 -12.31 -11.22 -0.96
CA THR A 40 -12.02 -10.31 0.15
C THR A 40 -10.83 -10.76 1.00
N SER A 41 -10.54 -12.05 1.06
CA SER A 41 -9.36 -12.61 1.75
C SER A 41 -8.10 -12.60 0.88
N CYS A 42 -8.24 -12.54 -0.45
CA CYS A 42 -7.13 -12.58 -1.38
C CYS A 42 -6.29 -11.29 -1.38
N SER A 43 -5.24 -11.26 -0.56
CA SER A 43 -4.38 -10.07 -0.39
C SER A 43 -3.62 -9.68 -1.68
N HIS A 44 -3.14 -10.67 -2.43
CA HIS A 44 -2.32 -10.47 -3.62
C HIS A 44 -3.10 -9.85 -4.80
N LEU A 45 -4.38 -10.22 -4.97
CA LEU A 45 -5.27 -9.55 -5.91
C LEU A 45 -5.38 -8.05 -5.62
N TRP A 46 -5.65 -7.68 -4.36
CA TRP A 46 -5.77 -6.27 -3.97
C TRP A 46 -4.45 -5.51 -4.07
N GLU A 47 -3.31 -6.15 -3.80
CA GLU A 47 -1.98 -5.57 -4.05
C GLU A 47 -1.80 -5.25 -5.54
N THR A 48 -2.12 -6.20 -6.42
CA THR A 48 -2.04 -6.03 -7.87
C THR A 48 -2.94 -4.89 -8.35
N LEU A 49 -4.15 -4.78 -7.81
CA LEU A 49 -5.06 -3.67 -8.11
C LEU A 49 -4.51 -2.34 -7.61
N VAL A 50 -3.89 -2.28 -6.43
CA VAL A 50 -3.22 -1.07 -5.92
C VAL A 50 -2.09 -0.65 -6.86
N THR A 51 -1.26 -1.59 -7.32
CA THR A 51 -0.18 -1.31 -8.27
C THR A 51 -0.73 -0.82 -9.61
N ARG A 52 -1.76 -1.48 -10.14
CA ARG A 52 -2.33 -1.15 -11.46
C ARG A 52 -3.04 0.21 -11.48
N TYR A 53 -3.85 0.52 -10.46
CA TYR A 53 -4.64 1.76 -10.42
C TYR A 53 -3.86 2.96 -9.87
N PHE A 54 -3.02 2.73 -8.86
CA PHE A 54 -2.33 3.83 -8.17
C PHE A 54 -0.87 3.97 -8.58
N GLY A 55 -0.27 2.95 -9.21
CA GLY A 55 1.15 2.93 -9.57
C GLY A 55 2.08 2.64 -8.38
N TYR A 56 1.53 2.17 -7.25
CA TYR A 56 2.30 1.86 -6.06
C TYR A 56 2.87 0.45 -6.12
N VAL A 57 4.19 0.34 -6.11
CA VAL A 57 4.89 -0.95 -6.03
C VAL A 57 5.38 -1.13 -4.61
N ASN A 58 4.82 -2.12 -3.91
CA ASN A 58 5.27 -2.50 -2.58
C ASN A 58 6.73 -2.96 -2.66
N LYS A 59 7.62 -2.24 -1.99
CA LYS A 59 9.04 -2.61 -1.93
C LYS A 59 9.19 -3.70 -0.87
N PRO A 60 9.67 -4.90 -1.21
CA PRO A 60 10.03 -5.86 -0.18
C PRO A 60 11.13 -5.25 0.68
N LEU A 61 10.96 -5.33 2.00
CA LEU A 61 12.00 -4.92 2.96
C LEU A 61 13.29 -5.69 2.60
N MET A 62 14.29 -4.99 2.08
CA MET A 62 15.56 -5.56 1.57
C MET A 62 16.36 -6.36 2.61
N ASN A 63 15.90 -6.44 3.86
CA ASN A 63 16.54 -7.19 4.95
C ASN A 63 16.05 -8.66 5.09
N GLN A 64 15.26 -9.21 4.17
CA GLN A 64 14.83 -10.63 4.22
C GLN A 64 15.50 -11.53 3.15
N ARG A 65 16.64 -11.13 2.58
CA ARG A 65 17.40 -11.97 1.65
C ARG A 65 18.34 -13.00 2.28
N SER A 66 18.36 -13.15 3.61
CA SER A 66 19.07 -14.28 4.25
C SER A 66 18.12 -15.14 5.07
N GLY A 67 17.86 -16.35 4.59
CA GLY A 67 17.38 -17.45 5.42
C GLY A 67 15.97 -17.93 5.09
N ARG A 68 15.88 -18.91 4.19
CA ARG A 68 14.96 -20.03 4.42
C ARG A 68 15.23 -20.57 5.84
N ARG A 69 14.32 -20.35 6.79
CA ARG A 69 13.97 -21.32 7.85
C ARG A 69 12.83 -20.77 8.72
N ASN A 70 11.81 -21.61 8.83
CA ASN A 70 10.70 -21.60 9.77
C ASN A 70 10.89 -20.76 11.03
N GLY A 71 9.92 -19.91 11.33
CA GLY A 71 9.80 -19.27 12.63
C GLY A 71 8.87 -18.05 12.55
N SER A 72 7.66 -18.22 13.07
CA SER A 72 6.61 -17.21 13.19
C SER A 72 7.12 -15.86 13.72
N ARG A 73 7.35 -14.90 12.84
CA ARG A 73 7.16 -13.50 13.16
C ARG A 73 5.97 -13.03 12.36
N GLU A 74 4.85 -12.89 13.05
CA GLU A 74 3.65 -12.19 12.60
C GLU A 74 4.02 -10.75 12.20
N THR A 75 4.56 -10.56 11.01
CA THR A 75 4.35 -9.31 10.30
C THR A 75 2.88 -9.35 9.93
N THR A 76 2.03 -8.65 10.69
CA THR A 76 0.63 -8.44 10.33
C THR A 76 0.57 -8.06 8.86
N GLY A 77 0.04 -8.96 8.03
CA GLY A 77 -0.02 -8.76 6.59
C GLY A 77 -0.76 -7.47 6.29
N VAL A 78 -0.21 -6.66 5.38
CA VAL A 78 -0.88 -5.44 4.92
C VAL A 78 -2.25 -5.82 4.37
N ARG A 79 -3.33 -5.23 4.88
CA ARG A 79 -4.66 -5.46 4.33
C ARG A 79 -4.84 -4.58 3.11
N TRP A 80 -4.35 -5.08 1.98
CA TRP A 80 -4.37 -4.35 0.70
C TRP A 80 -5.76 -3.89 0.28
N ARG A 81 -6.81 -4.64 0.61
CA ARG A 81 -8.20 -4.21 0.38
C ARG A 81 -8.54 -2.93 1.15
N ALA A 82 -8.13 -2.84 2.42
CA ALA A 82 -8.40 -1.66 3.24
C ALA A 82 -7.63 -0.45 2.74
N VAL A 83 -6.36 -0.64 2.33
CA VAL A 83 -5.55 0.38 1.66
C VAL A 83 -6.23 0.84 0.37
N PHE A 84 -6.62 -0.10 -0.50
CA PHE A 84 -7.29 0.20 -1.76
C PHE A 84 -8.55 1.04 -1.53
N ALA A 85 -9.42 0.61 -0.61
CA ALA A 85 -10.67 1.33 -0.31
C ALA A 85 -10.42 2.74 0.25
N ALA A 86 -9.43 2.90 1.14
CA ALA A 86 -9.08 4.21 1.69
C ALA A 86 -8.55 5.15 0.59
N VAL A 87 -7.59 4.67 -0.19
CA VAL A 87 -6.97 5.45 -1.29
C VAL A 87 -7.98 5.77 -2.38
N TRP A 88 -8.89 4.86 -2.71
CA TRP A 88 -9.94 5.10 -3.70
C TRP A 88 -10.82 6.28 -3.29
N ARG A 89 -11.23 6.35 -2.01
CA ARG A 89 -11.98 7.50 -1.50
C ARG A 89 -11.15 8.78 -1.43
N ASP A 90 -9.85 8.66 -1.10
CA ASP A 90 -8.94 9.80 -1.13
C ASP A 90 -8.83 10.37 -2.56
N LEU A 91 -8.81 9.52 -3.60
CA LEU A 91 -8.81 9.98 -4.98
C LEU A 91 -10.09 10.71 -5.39
N GLU A 92 -11.25 10.25 -4.91
CA GLU A 92 -12.52 10.95 -5.14
C GLU A 92 -12.50 12.36 -4.54
N ALA A 93 -11.85 12.52 -3.37
CA ALA A 93 -11.64 13.83 -2.75
C ALA A 93 -10.60 14.69 -3.50
N LEU A 94 -9.61 14.06 -4.17
CA LEU A 94 -8.58 14.73 -4.98
C LEU A 94 -9.07 15.04 -6.41
N SER A 95 -10.31 15.53 -6.54
CA SER A 95 -10.94 15.84 -7.83
C SER A 95 -10.05 16.79 -8.69
N PRO A 96 -9.85 16.48 -9.98
CA PRO A 96 -8.87 17.16 -10.83
C PRO A 96 -9.22 18.62 -11.15
N VAL A 97 -10.47 19.03 -10.98
CA VAL A 97 -10.95 20.35 -11.42
C VAL A 97 -10.60 21.47 -10.43
N THR A 98 -10.38 21.13 -9.15
CA THR A 98 -10.15 22.11 -8.08
C THR A 98 -8.93 21.78 -7.21
N LEU A 99 -8.05 20.90 -7.69
CA LEU A 99 -6.95 20.38 -6.88
C LEU A 99 -5.92 21.48 -6.56
N GLN A 100 -5.95 21.95 -5.32
CA GLN A 100 -4.95 22.83 -4.73
C GLN A 100 -4.04 22.05 -3.78
N GLU A 101 -2.86 22.60 -3.50
CA GLU A 101 -1.91 22.04 -2.53
C GLU A 101 -2.55 21.82 -1.15
N SER A 102 -3.38 22.76 -0.70
CA SER A 102 -4.13 22.68 0.56
C SER A 102 -5.04 21.45 0.63
N GLY A 103 -5.70 21.10 -0.48
CA GLY A 103 -6.56 19.92 -0.57
C GLY A 103 -5.76 18.62 -0.46
N VAL A 104 -4.59 18.54 -1.11
CA VAL A 104 -3.69 17.38 -0.97
C VAL A 104 -3.22 17.22 0.48
N LEU A 105 -2.84 18.31 1.14
CA LEU A 105 -2.41 18.30 2.54
C LEU A 105 -3.56 17.94 3.50
N GLN A 106 -4.79 18.36 3.19
CA GLN A 106 -5.97 18.02 3.98
C GLN A 106 -6.22 16.50 3.93
N VAL A 107 -6.22 15.90 2.74
CA VAL A 107 -6.40 14.45 2.55
C VAL A 107 -5.24 13.66 3.17
N TYR A 108 -4.01 14.18 3.07
CA TYR A 108 -2.83 13.58 3.70
C TYR A 108 -2.93 13.55 5.24
N ASN A 109 -3.37 14.66 5.84
CA ASN A 109 -3.49 14.81 7.30
C ASN A 109 -4.77 14.21 7.88
N GLN A 110 -5.74 13.87 7.03
CA GLN A 110 -7.00 13.28 7.48
C GLN A 110 -6.72 11.96 8.21
N LYS A 111 -7.22 11.83 9.44
CA LYS A 111 -7.08 10.62 10.28
C LYS A 111 -8.37 9.81 10.38
N ASN A 112 -9.49 10.38 9.95
CA ASN A 112 -10.81 9.77 10.08
C ASN A 112 -11.11 8.87 8.87
N TYR A 113 -10.62 7.63 8.93
CA TYR A 113 -11.03 6.57 8.02
C TYR A 113 -11.98 5.59 8.73
N PRO A 114 -13.10 5.20 8.11
CA PRO A 114 -14.01 4.20 8.67
C PRO A 114 -13.34 2.83 8.81
N LEU A 115 -12.25 2.60 8.06
CA LEU A 115 -11.35 1.46 8.22
C LEU A 115 -10.16 1.91 9.05
N LEU A 116 -10.02 1.38 10.26
CA LEU A 116 -8.84 1.53 11.10
C LEU A 116 -7.64 0.91 10.39
N LEU A 117 -6.85 1.72 9.70
CA LEU A 117 -5.64 1.30 9.01
C LEU A 117 -4.50 1.08 10.01
N GLN A 118 -3.71 0.03 9.81
CA GLN A 118 -2.46 -0.18 10.55
C GLN A 118 -1.41 0.89 10.18
N PRO A 119 -0.41 1.15 11.02
CA PRO A 119 0.61 2.17 10.74
C PRO A 119 1.27 2.03 9.35
N ARG A 120 1.56 0.80 8.93
CA ARG A 120 2.12 0.52 7.59
C ARG A 120 1.13 0.82 6.46
N GLU A 121 -0.15 0.50 6.65
CA GLU A 121 -1.22 0.79 5.69
C GLU A 121 -1.43 2.31 5.54
N VAL A 122 -1.32 3.06 6.65
CA VAL A 122 -1.37 4.53 6.65
C VAL A 122 -0.20 5.12 5.86
N GLN A 123 1.01 4.60 6.04
CA GLN A 123 2.19 5.03 5.29
C GLN A 123 2.01 4.81 3.78
N ILE A 124 1.54 3.63 3.38
CA ILE A 124 1.26 3.32 1.97
C ILE A 124 0.23 4.29 1.39
N ARG A 125 -0.88 4.50 2.12
CA ARG A 125 -1.92 5.47 1.73
C ARG A 125 -1.33 6.87 1.53
N GLN A 126 -0.55 7.34 2.50
CA GLN A 126 0.09 8.66 2.48
C GLN A 126 1.03 8.82 1.28
N GLU A 127 1.83 7.79 0.98
CA GLU A 127 2.71 7.79 -0.18
C GLU A 127 1.91 7.92 -1.48
N ILE A 128 0.82 7.14 -1.62
CA ILE A 128 -0.04 7.19 -2.82
C ILE A 128 -0.69 8.57 -2.97
N VAL A 129 -1.22 9.15 -1.88
CA VAL A 129 -1.84 10.48 -1.90
C VAL A 129 -0.83 11.53 -2.37
N LEU A 130 0.39 11.50 -1.85
CA LEU A 130 1.46 12.42 -2.25
C LEU A 130 1.90 12.19 -3.69
N MET A 131 2.04 10.94 -4.15
CA MET A 131 2.36 10.62 -5.55
C MET A 131 1.30 11.21 -6.49
N LYS A 132 0.02 11.03 -6.16
CA LYS A 132 -1.10 11.54 -6.97
C LYS A 132 -1.19 13.06 -6.92
N GLY A 133 -0.93 13.67 -5.77
CA GLY A 133 -0.82 15.13 -5.63
C GLY A 133 0.32 15.71 -6.48
N LEU A 134 1.51 15.12 -6.41
CA LEU A 134 2.70 15.55 -7.17
C LEU A 134 2.55 15.37 -8.68
N GLN A 135 1.87 14.31 -9.13
CA GLN A 135 1.53 14.14 -10.55
C GLN A 135 0.71 15.30 -11.11
N ARG A 136 0.00 16.05 -10.25
CA ARG A 136 -0.84 17.18 -10.65
C ARG A 136 -0.20 18.53 -10.35
N ILE A 137 0.50 18.64 -9.23
CA ILE A 137 1.17 19.88 -8.79
C ILE A 137 2.67 19.58 -8.63
N PRO A 138 3.40 19.36 -9.74
CA PRO A 138 4.79 18.93 -9.70
C PRO A 138 5.74 20.02 -9.16
N THR A 139 5.32 21.28 -9.17
CA THR A 139 6.14 22.44 -8.75
C THR A 139 6.05 22.75 -7.26
N SER A 140 5.19 22.08 -6.50
CA SER A 140 5.05 22.35 -5.06
C SER A 140 6.24 21.80 -4.27
N LEU A 141 7.10 22.72 -3.81
CA LEU A 141 8.26 22.39 -2.96
C LEU A 141 7.83 21.61 -1.70
N LYS A 142 6.69 21.99 -1.11
CA LYS A 142 6.20 21.39 0.14
C LYS A 142 5.78 19.94 -0.06
N LEU A 143 5.08 19.62 -1.15
CA LEU A 143 4.71 18.24 -1.49
C LEU A 143 5.95 17.40 -1.80
N ILE A 144 6.95 17.98 -2.49
CA ILE A 144 8.22 17.29 -2.78
C ILE A 144 8.95 16.95 -1.47
N GLN A 145 9.05 17.90 -0.54
CA GLN A 145 9.70 17.69 0.74
C GLN A 145 8.99 16.61 1.58
N LEU A 146 7.66 16.64 1.63
CA LEU A 146 6.86 15.63 2.34
C LEU A 146 7.01 14.26 1.70
N TYR A 147 7.00 14.17 0.38
CA TYR A 147 7.19 12.90 -0.33
C TYR A 147 8.59 12.33 -0.11
N ALA A 148 9.62 13.16 -0.19
CA ALA A 148 10.99 12.76 0.13
C ALA A 148 11.11 12.27 1.57
N GLU A 149 10.40 12.88 2.52
CA GLU A 149 10.39 12.44 3.92
C GLU A 149 9.72 11.08 4.10
N VAL A 150 8.56 10.85 3.46
CA VAL A 150 7.86 9.55 3.49
C VAL A 150 8.72 8.44 2.87
N ILE A 151 9.43 8.74 1.76
CA ILE A 151 10.41 7.82 1.16
C ILE A 151 11.56 7.56 2.15
N ARG A 152 12.11 8.58 2.80
CA ARG A 152 13.20 8.37 3.79
C ARG A 152 12.76 7.55 4.99
N GLN A 153 11.51 7.65 5.42
CA GLN A 153 10.99 6.86 6.54
C GLN A 153 10.73 5.40 6.16
N THR A 154 10.33 5.14 4.91
CA THR A 154 10.16 3.76 4.39
C THR A 154 11.50 3.10 4.08
N HIS A 155 12.48 3.89 3.62
CA HIS A 155 13.88 3.49 3.52
C HIS A 155 14.61 3.84 4.82
N LEU A 156 14.42 3.04 5.86
CA LEU A 156 15.41 2.94 6.95
C LEU A 156 16.74 2.41 6.37
N VAL A 157 17.43 3.22 5.56
CA VAL A 157 18.87 3.34 5.69
C VAL A 157 19.01 3.96 7.07
N PRO A 158 19.54 3.24 8.08
CA PRO A 158 20.05 3.95 9.22
C PRO A 158 21.10 4.87 8.60
N ARG A 159 20.84 6.18 8.57
CA ARG A 159 21.95 7.10 8.76
C ARG A 159 22.53 6.64 10.07
N MET A 160 23.56 5.79 10.00
CA MET A 160 24.42 5.55 11.14
C MET A 160 24.88 6.96 11.49
N ASN A 161 24.24 7.54 12.49
CA ASN A 161 24.66 8.83 13.02
C ASN A 161 26.16 8.67 13.28
N ALA A 162 26.98 9.65 12.94
CA ALA A 162 28.42 9.56 13.18
C ALA A 162 28.74 9.14 14.64
N ALA A 163 27.81 9.42 15.57
CA ALA A 163 27.80 8.95 16.94
C ALA A 163 27.66 7.41 17.14
N SER A 164 26.85 6.70 16.33
CA SER A 164 26.72 5.24 16.41
C SER A 164 27.89 4.51 15.76
N THR A 165 28.46 5.02 14.66
CA THR A 165 29.75 4.55 14.13
C THR A 165 30.89 4.80 15.13
N ALA A 166 30.94 5.97 15.78
CA ALA A 166 31.98 6.28 16.75
C ALA A 166 31.88 5.42 18.02
N ARG A 167 30.67 5.06 18.47
CA ARG A 167 30.47 4.11 19.57
C ARG A 167 30.89 2.70 19.19
N ALA A 168 30.52 2.24 17.99
CA ALA A 168 30.90 0.90 17.50
C ALA A 168 32.42 0.75 17.29
N LEU A 169 33.09 1.80 16.81
CA LEU A 169 34.55 1.81 16.68
C LEU A 169 35.26 1.84 18.04
N ARG A 170 34.72 2.56 19.03
CA ARG A 170 35.28 2.54 20.40
C ARG A 170 35.16 1.18 21.08
N THR A 171 34.12 0.42 20.81
CA THR A 171 33.94 -0.93 21.38
C THR A 171 34.80 -1.99 20.69
N LEU A 172 35.31 -1.74 19.49
CA LEU A 172 36.23 -2.64 18.77
C LEU A 172 37.71 -2.29 19.01
N ALA A 173 37.99 -1.16 19.67
CA ALA A 173 39.32 -0.70 20.02
C ALA A 173 39.69 -1.00 21.50
N LEU A 174 38.87 -1.80 22.19
CA LEU A 174 39.15 -2.45 23.47
C LEU A 174 39.26 -3.95 23.24
#